data_AF-A0A7S2QMZ7-F1
#
_entry.id   AF-A0A7S2QMZ7-F1
#
_cell.length_a   1.000
_cell.length_b   1.000
_cell.length_c   1.000
_cell.angle_alpha   90.00
_cell.angle_beta   90.00
_cell.angle_gamma   90.00
#
_symmetry.space_group_name_H-M   'P 1'
#
loop_
_entity.id
_entity.type
_entity.pdbx_description
1 polymer ?
#
loop_
_entity_poly.entity_id
_entity_poly.type
_entity_poly.pdbx_seq_one_letter_code
_entity_poly.pdbx_strand_id
1 'polypeptide(L)'
;ALLGAAAGAAAAGASKRRSAVARRSHAVKIYDTCIGCTLCVRACPTDVIEMVPATVNAAKQVASTPRVEDCVGCKRCETACPTDFLSIRVYLQENEETQYSMGLDLADWTA
;
A
#
# COMPACT_ATOMS: atom_id res chain seq x y z
N ALA A 1 66.02 -11.54 0.44
CA ALA A 1 64.66 -11.48 -0.11
C ALA A 1 63.89 -10.46 0.74
N LEU A 2 63.93 -9.15 0.47
CA LEU A 2 63.32 -8.40 -0.64
C LEU A 2 61.83 -8.73 -0.87
N LEU A 3 61.02 -7.67 -0.88
CA LEU A 3 59.60 -7.52 -1.29
C LEU A 3 58.59 -7.87 -0.17
N GLY A 4 57.76 -6.99 0.38
CA GLY A 4 57.21 -5.72 -0.11
C GLY A 4 55.94 -5.95 -0.95
N ALA A 5 54.75 -5.67 -0.40
CA ALA A 5 53.47 -5.33 -1.07
C ALA A 5 52.34 -5.39 -0.01
N ALA A 6 51.70 -4.30 0.42
CA ALA A 6 50.81 -3.36 -0.27
C ALA A 6 49.37 -3.88 -0.48
N ALA A 7 48.45 -3.05 0.04
CA ALA A 7 47.09 -2.78 -0.43
C ALA A 7 45.97 -3.81 -0.18
N GLY A 8 44.81 -3.28 0.26
CA GLY A 8 43.54 -4.00 0.12
C GLY A 8 42.45 -3.59 1.10
N ALA A 9 42.07 -2.32 1.16
CA ALA A 9 40.75 -1.95 1.66
C ALA A 9 39.68 -2.44 0.69
N ALA A 10 38.64 -3.12 1.16
CA ALA A 10 37.34 -3.16 0.50
C ALA A 10 36.26 -3.57 1.51
N ALA A 11 35.54 -2.57 2.00
CA ALA A 11 34.23 -2.76 2.60
C ALA A 11 33.29 -3.37 1.53
N ALA A 12 32.99 -4.66 1.68
CA ALA A 12 31.79 -5.26 1.13
C ALA A 12 30.90 -5.53 2.34
N GLY A 13 29.75 -4.90 2.53
CA GLY A 13 28.78 -4.51 1.53
C GLY A 13 27.46 -4.68 2.27
N ALA A 14 26.69 -3.60 2.33
CA ALA A 14 25.44 -3.52 3.05
C ALA A 14 24.48 -4.64 2.59
N SER A 15 24.38 -5.74 3.34
CA SER A 15 23.23 -6.62 3.21
C SER A 15 22.08 -6.00 3.98
N LYS A 16 21.45 -5.02 3.30
CA LYS A 16 20.14 -4.43 3.56
C LYS A 16 19.65 -4.67 4.99
N ARG A 17 19.64 -3.60 5.78
CA ARG A 17 18.59 -3.41 6.80
C ARG A 17 17.31 -3.85 6.11
N ARG A 18 16.83 -5.06 6.41
CA ARG A 18 15.49 -5.45 6.02
C ARG A 18 14.67 -4.46 6.80
N SER A 19 14.24 -3.38 6.15
CA SER A 19 13.27 -2.49 6.72
C SER A 19 12.15 -3.42 7.10
N ALA A 20 12.07 -3.74 8.39
CA ALA A 20 10.84 -4.13 9.02
C ALA A 20 9.99 -2.88 8.88
N VAL A 21 9.46 -2.66 7.67
CA VAL A 21 8.17 -2.00 7.55
C VAL A 21 7.29 -2.94 8.34
N ALA A 22 7.16 -2.64 9.63
CA ALA A 22 6.15 -3.20 10.49
C ALA A 22 4.91 -3.28 9.62
N ARG A 23 4.32 -4.47 9.50
CA ARG A 23 3.15 -4.72 8.67
C ARG A 23 2.15 -3.62 9.00
N ARG A 24 2.11 -2.56 8.18
CA ARG A 24 1.23 -1.43 8.40
C ARG A 24 -0.14 -2.05 8.22
N SER A 25 -0.91 -2.17 9.29
CA SER A 25 -2.23 -2.76 9.20
C SER A 25 -3.08 -1.78 8.38
N HIS A 26 -3.28 -2.12 7.13
CA HIS A 26 -4.14 -1.39 6.22
C HIS A 26 -5.57 -1.87 6.48
N ALA A 27 -6.52 -0.96 6.50
CA ALA A 27 -7.93 -1.32 6.48
C ALA A 27 -8.50 -0.96 5.11
N VAL A 28 -9.16 -1.92 4.46
CA VAL A 28 -9.92 -1.67 3.23
C VAL A 28 -11.40 -1.65 3.61
N LYS A 29 -12.04 -0.50 3.42
CA LYS A 29 -13.47 -0.33 3.68
C LYS A 29 -14.23 -0.31 2.37
N ILE A 30 -15.27 -1.12 2.29
CA ILE A 30 -16.19 -1.19 1.15
C ILE A 30 -17.56 -0.74 1.64
N TYR A 31 -18.18 0.17 0.90
CA TYR A 31 -19.45 0.79 1.27
C TYR A 31 -20.61 0.23 0.44
N ASP A 32 -21.84 0.48 0.90
CA ASP A 32 -23.08 -0.02 0.28
C ASP A 32 -23.32 0.54 -1.13
N THR A 33 -22.63 1.60 -1.53
CA THR A 33 -22.68 2.13 -2.89
C THR A 33 -21.87 1.30 -3.90
N CYS A 34 -21.21 0.23 -3.46
CA CYS A 34 -20.53 -0.71 -4.33
C CYS A 34 -21.51 -1.29 -5.36
N ILE A 35 -21.24 -1.05 -6.65
CA ILE A 35 -22.08 -1.52 -7.76
C ILE A 35 -21.72 -2.92 -8.28
N GLY A 36 -20.69 -3.57 -7.71
CA GLY A 36 -20.28 -4.92 -8.11
C GLY A 36 -19.59 -5.03 -9.47
N CYS A 37 -18.87 -3.98 -9.92
CA CYS A 37 -18.24 -3.91 -11.24
C CYS A 37 -16.91 -4.68 -11.40
N THR A 38 -16.33 -5.23 -10.33
CA THR A 38 -15.09 -6.04 -10.31
C THR A 38 -13.77 -5.35 -10.71
N LEU A 39 -13.78 -4.05 -11.01
CA LEU A 39 -12.55 -3.33 -11.41
C LEU A 39 -11.49 -3.27 -10.29
N CYS A 40 -11.93 -3.14 -9.04
CA CYS A 40 -11.04 -3.16 -7.88
C CYS A 40 -10.30 -4.50 -7.70
N VAL A 41 -10.98 -5.63 -7.98
CA VAL A 41 -10.39 -6.98 -7.94
C VAL A 41 -9.23 -7.06 -8.94
N ARG A 42 -9.46 -6.66 -10.19
CA ARG A 42 -8.43 -6.69 -11.25
C ARG A 42 -7.26 -5.73 -10.98
N ALA A 43 -7.53 -4.62 -10.30
CA ALA A 43 -6.52 -3.62 -10.00
C ALA A 43 -5.63 -3.99 -8.81
N CYS A 44 -6.06 -4.92 -7.95
CA CYS A 44 -5.34 -5.29 -6.75
C CYS A 44 -4.09 -6.14 -7.10
N PRO A 45 -2.87 -5.66 -6.82
CA PRO A 45 -1.65 -6.40 -7.14
C PRO A 45 -1.40 -7.61 -6.21
N THR A 46 -2.01 -7.61 -5.03
CA THR A 46 -1.90 -8.68 -4.03
C THR A 46 -3.18 -9.50 -3.90
N ASP A 47 -4.16 -9.28 -4.78
CA ASP A 47 -5.40 -10.05 -4.88
C ASP A 47 -6.21 -10.14 -3.57
N VAL A 48 -6.19 -9.11 -2.73
CA VAL A 48 -6.87 -9.15 -1.41
C VAL A 48 -8.38 -8.92 -1.47
N ILE A 49 -8.91 -8.59 -2.65
CA ILE A 49 -10.31 -8.24 -2.87
C ILE A 49 -10.98 -9.35 -3.67
N GLU A 50 -12.13 -9.82 -3.18
CA GLU A 50 -12.97 -10.81 -3.87
C GLU A 50 -14.40 -10.29 -4.04
N MET A 51 -15.19 -10.93 -4.91
CA MET A 51 -16.62 -10.65 -5.03
C MET A 51 -17.42 -11.66 -4.23
N VAL A 52 -18.29 -11.17 -3.35
CA VAL A 52 -19.21 -12.00 -2.57
C VAL A 52 -20.66 -11.72 -2.99
N PRO A 53 -21.55 -12.72 -2.96
CA PRO A 53 -22.96 -12.52 -3.27
C PRO A 53 -23.61 -11.51 -2.32
N ALA A 54 -24.43 -10.60 -2.87
CA ALA A 54 -25.17 -9.61 -2.10
C ALA A 54 -26.49 -9.23 -2.79
N THR A 55 -27.46 -8.74 -2.04
CA THR A 55 -28.79 -8.37 -2.58
C THR A 55 -28.98 -6.85 -2.74
N VAL A 56 -27.94 -6.06 -2.47
CA VAL A 56 -28.02 -4.59 -2.37
C VAL A 56 -27.94 -3.86 -3.72
N ASN A 57 -27.48 -4.54 -4.77
CA ASN A 57 -27.25 -3.93 -6.08
C ASN A 57 -27.72 -4.84 -7.23
N ALA A 58 -27.82 -4.26 -8.44
CA ALA A 58 -28.24 -4.98 -9.63
C ALA A 58 -27.29 -6.12 -10.02
N ALA A 59 -26.00 -5.97 -9.70
CA ALA A 59 -24.97 -6.98 -9.96
C ALA A 59 -25.09 -8.23 -9.07
N LYS A 60 -25.90 -8.18 -8.01
CA LYS A 60 -26.07 -9.23 -7.00
C LYS A 60 -24.76 -9.65 -6.31
N GLN A 61 -23.80 -8.75 -6.24
CA GLN A 61 -22.49 -9.00 -5.64
C GLN A 61 -21.82 -7.71 -5.19
N VAL A 62 -21.04 -7.77 -4.13
CA VAL A 62 -20.22 -6.66 -3.63
C VAL A 62 -18.79 -7.13 -3.42
N ALA A 63 -17.86 -6.17 -3.41
CA ALA A 63 -16.48 -6.49 -3.06
C ALA A 63 -16.39 -6.84 -1.56
N SER A 64 -15.44 -7.70 -1.21
CA SER A 64 -15.06 -8.05 0.16
C SER A 64 -13.54 -8.18 0.24
N THR A 65 -12.96 -8.07 1.44
CA THR A 65 -11.51 -8.21 1.67
C THR A 65 -11.22 -9.26 2.75
N PRO A 66 -11.21 -10.56 2.41
CA PRO A 66 -10.91 -11.64 3.37
C PRO A 66 -9.43 -11.67 3.79
N ARG A 67 -8.54 -11.13 2.96
CA ARG A 67 -7.07 -11.18 3.12
C ARG A 67 -6.47 -9.79 3.30
N VAL A 68 -7.12 -8.94 4.09
CA VAL A 68 -6.71 -7.54 4.26
C VAL A 68 -5.29 -7.40 4.84
N GLU A 69 -4.80 -8.42 5.53
CA GLU A 69 -3.43 -8.55 6.05
C GLU A 69 -2.33 -8.54 4.97
N ASP A 70 -2.66 -8.92 3.74
CA ASP A 70 -1.76 -8.89 2.58
C ASP A 70 -1.90 -7.59 1.78
N CYS A 71 -2.76 -6.67 2.22
CA CYS A 71 -2.89 -5.36 1.60
C CYS A 71 -1.60 -4.57 1.85
N VAL A 72 -1.05 -3.98 0.79
CA VAL A 72 0.16 -3.14 0.83
C VAL A 72 -0.15 -1.64 0.81
N GLY A 73 -1.42 -1.25 0.90
CA GLY A 73 -1.80 0.16 0.94
C GLY A 73 -1.62 0.92 -0.39
N CYS A 74 -1.50 0.22 -1.53
CA CYS A 74 -1.18 0.85 -2.82
C CYS A 74 -2.31 1.70 -3.45
N LYS A 75 -3.52 1.67 -2.88
CA LYS A 75 -4.72 2.42 -3.32
C LYS A 75 -5.17 2.22 -4.78
N ARG A 76 -4.60 1.28 -5.53
CA ARG A 76 -5.02 0.99 -6.93
C ARG A 76 -6.50 0.62 -7.05
N CYS A 77 -7.06 0.01 -6.01
CA CYS A 77 -8.48 -0.32 -5.96
C CYS A 77 -9.39 0.90 -5.86
N GLU A 78 -8.92 2.01 -5.28
CA GLU A 78 -9.66 3.29 -5.23
C GLU A 78 -9.70 3.90 -6.63
N THR A 79 -8.53 4.06 -7.26
CA THR A 79 -8.43 4.64 -8.60
C THR A 79 -9.15 3.82 -9.67
N ALA A 80 -9.20 2.49 -9.52
CA ALA A 80 -9.92 1.63 -10.44
C ALA A 80 -11.44 1.62 -10.20
N CYS A 81 -11.90 2.09 -9.04
CA CYS A 81 -13.32 2.12 -8.74
C CYS A 81 -13.98 3.28 -9.52
N PRO A 82 -15.00 3.02 -10.35
CA PRO A 82 -15.66 4.06 -11.13
C PRO A 82 -16.48 5.02 -10.24
N THR A 83 -16.78 4.60 -9.02
CA THR A 83 -17.42 5.39 -7.97
C THR A 83 -16.42 5.88 -6.91
N ASP A 84 -15.12 5.61 -7.12
CA ASP A 84 -13.98 6.04 -6.31
C ASP A 84 -14.27 5.95 -4.79
N PHE A 85 -14.19 7.10 -4.12
CA PHE A 85 -14.28 7.24 -2.67
C PHE A 85 -15.62 6.86 -2.07
N LEU A 86 -16.67 6.80 -2.88
CA LEU A 86 -17.99 6.48 -2.39
C LEU A 86 -18.08 5.00 -2.02
N SER A 87 -17.36 4.13 -2.75
CA SER A 87 -17.55 2.67 -2.66
C SER A 87 -16.38 1.88 -2.08
N ILE A 88 -15.14 2.37 -2.18
CA ILE A 88 -13.97 1.68 -1.61
C ILE A 88 -12.91 2.67 -1.13
N ARG A 89 -12.34 2.43 0.04
CA ARG A 89 -11.29 3.26 0.65
C ARG A 89 -10.25 2.40 1.36
N VAL A 90 -8.98 2.72 1.17
CA VAL A 90 -7.86 2.12 1.91
C VAL A 90 -7.36 3.12 2.95
N TYR A 91 -7.55 2.78 4.21
CA TYR A 91 -7.02 3.50 5.35
C TYR A 91 -5.66 2.94 5.70
N LEU A 92 -4.65 3.80 5.69
CA LEU A 92 -3.36 3.50 6.29
C LEU A 92 -3.51 3.82 7.79
N GLN A 93 -3.33 2.85 8.67
CA GLN A 93 -3.18 3.16 10.09
C GLN A 93 -1.83 3.87 10.24
N GLU A 94 -1.88 5.20 10.29
CA GLU A 94 -0.73 6.03 10.59
C GLU A 94 -0.36 5.77 12.06
N ASN A 95 0.81 5.18 12.28
CA ASN A 95 1.59 5.63 13.41
C ASN A 95 2.03 7.08 13.11
N GLU A 96 2.14 7.89 14.17
CA GLU A 96 2.33 9.35 14.18
C GLU A 96 3.52 9.84 13.32
N GLU A 97 4.41 8.94 12.88
CA GLU A 97 5.55 9.23 12.01
C GLU A 97 5.20 9.57 10.55
N THR A 98 4.01 9.21 10.08
CA THR A 98 3.65 9.43 8.66
C THR A 98 3.11 10.85 8.39
N GLN A 99 2.74 11.61 9.43
CA GLN A 99 2.34 13.01 9.28
C GLN A 99 3.52 13.95 9.01
N TYR A 100 4.77 13.49 9.16
CA TYR A 100 5.98 14.29 8.91
C TYR A 100 6.84 13.77 7.75
N SER A 101 6.42 12.71 7.04
CA SER A 101 7.20 12.15 5.92
C SER A 101 6.87 12.72 4.54
N MET A 102 5.89 13.63 4.45
CA MET A 102 5.95 14.65 3.39
C MET A 102 6.68 15.85 3.97
N GLY A 103 8.00 15.71 4.11
CA GLY A 103 8.93 16.82 4.19
C GLY A 103 8.86 17.64 2.91
N LEU A 104 7.76 18.37 2.74
CA LEU A 104 7.85 19.72 2.22
C LEU A 104 8.21 20.54 3.45
N ASP A 105 9.51 20.71 3.63
CA ASP A 105 10.08 21.64 4.58
C ASP A 105 9.29 22.96 4.49
N LEU A 106 8.58 23.29 5.57
CA LEU A 106 7.96 24.61 5.76
C LEU A 106 8.99 25.75 5.83
N ALA A 107 10.25 25.50 5.44
CA ALA A 107 11.37 26.43 5.42
C ALA A 107 11.58 27.10 4.05
N ASP A 108 10.91 26.66 2.98
CA ASP A 108 11.05 27.27 1.64
C ASP A 108 9.95 28.29 1.27
N TRP A 109 9.01 28.59 2.18
CA TRP A 109 8.00 29.65 1.96
C TRP A 109 8.35 31.01 2.56
N THR A 110 9.61 31.22 2.97
CA THR A 110 10.14 32.54 3.37
C THR A 110 11.55 32.81 2.83
N ALA A 111 11.77 32.59 1.53
CA ALA A 111 12.91 33.15 0.81
C ALA A 111 12.45 33.87 -0.46
#